data_AF-R6QHF9-F1
#
_entry.id   AF-R6QHF9-F1
#
_cell.length_a   1.000
_cell.length_b   1.000
_cell.length_c   1.000
_cell.angle_alpha   90.00
_cell.angle_beta   90.00
_cell.angle_gamma   90.00
#
_symmetry.space_group_name_H-M   'P 1'
#
loop_
_entity.id
_entity.type
_entity.pdbx_description
1 polymer ?
#
loop_
_entity_poly.entity_id
_entity_poly.type
_entity_poly.pdbx_seq_one_letter_code
_entity_poly.pdbx_strand_id
1 'polypeptide(L)' 'MEPVAVWVRKNGEWAIIHRCKRCGKLSSNRVAADDNPMKLMSIAMKPLCEPPFPLEHIEELTALMGGDGSLK' A
#
# COMPACT_ATOMS: atom_id res chain seq x y z
N MET A 1 -15.08 9.16 6.68
CA MET A 1 -13.82 8.39 6.74
C MET A 1 -13.19 8.42 5.36
N GLU A 2 -11.86 8.52 5.25
CA GLU A 2 -11.12 8.59 3.98
C GLU A 2 -10.35 7.29 3.76
N PRO A 3 -10.50 6.59 2.63
CA PRO A 3 -9.66 5.43 2.34
C PRO A 3 -8.24 5.90 2.03
N VAL A 4 -7.25 5.39 2.75
CA VAL A 4 -5.85 5.85 2.67
C VAL A 4 -4.87 4.74 2.34
N ALA A 5 -5.22 3.48 2.59
CA ALA A 5 -4.38 2.34 2.30
C ALA A 5 -5.23 1.06 2.15
N VAL A 6 -4.61 0.02 1.61
CA VAL A 6 -5.15 -1.34 1.56
C VAL A 6 -4.23 -2.29 2.33
N TRP A 7 -4.78 -3.39 2.82
CA TRP A 7 -4.05 -4.44 3.52
C TRP A 7 -4.55 -5.81 3.06
N VAL A 8 -3.62 -6.69 2.68
CA VAL A 8 -3.91 -8.11 2.44
C VAL A 8 -3.72 -8.89 3.75
N ARG A 9 -4.80 -9.45 4.28
CA ARG A 9 -4.83 -10.24 5.52
C ARG A 9 -4.21 -11.62 5.30
N LYS A 10 -3.93 -12.35 6.40
CA LYS A 10 -3.30 -13.69 6.37
C LYS A 10 -4.02 -14.71 5.47
N ASN A 11 -5.34 -14.60 5.34
CA ASN A 11 -6.18 -15.48 4.53
C ASN A 11 -6.35 -14.98 3.07
N GLY A 12 -5.60 -13.96 2.65
CA GLY A 12 -5.72 -13.34 1.33
C GLY A 12 -6.88 -12.36 1.20
N GLU A 13 -7.70 -12.17 2.24
CA GLU A 13 -8.77 -11.17 2.21
C GLU A 13 -8.19 -9.76 2.21
N TRP A 14 -8.76 -8.90 1.37
CA TRP A 14 -8.39 -7.49 1.34
C TRP A 14 -9.19 -6.71 2.37
N ALA A 15 -8.55 -5.70 2.95
CA ALA A 15 -9.17 -4.71 3.81
C ALA A 15 -8.75 -3.30 3.41
N ILE A 16 -9.69 -2.36 3.51
CA ILE A 16 -9.44 -0.93 3.28
C ILE A 16 -9.19 -0.28 4.63
N ILE A 17 -8.04 0.40 4.74
CA ILE A 17 -7.71 1.24 5.88
C ILE A 17 -8.27 2.63 5.62
N HIS A 18 -9.09 3.08 6.55
CA HIS A 18 -9.68 4.39 6.53
C HIS A 18 -9.10 5.28 7.63
N ARG A 19 -8.91 6.56 7.31
CA ARG A 19 -8.54 7.62 8.26
C ARG A 19 -9.72 8.53 8.54
N CYS A 20 -9.97 8.82 9.81
CA CYS A 20 -10.94 9.85 10.19
C CYS A 20 -10.41 11.23 9.83
N LYS A 21 -11.13 11.97 8.96
CA LYS A 21 -10.75 13.34 8.58
C LYS A 21 -10.79 14.34 9.75
N ARG A 22 -11.47 14.01 10.87
CA ARG A 22 -11.58 14.88 12.05
C ARG A 22 -10.55 14.60 13.13
N CYS A 23 -10.35 13.32 13.49
CA CYS A 23 -9.49 12.94 14.62
C CYS A 23 -8.28 12.08 14.24
N GLY A 24 -8.09 11.76 12.96
CA GLY A 24 -6.96 10.95 12.48
C GLY A 24 -7.04 9.45 12.78
N LYS A 25 -8.01 8.98 13.59
CA LYS A 25 -8.18 7.55 13.91
C LYS A 25 -8.18 6.69 12.65
N LEU A 26 -7.41 5.61 12.69
CA LEU A 26 -7.38 4.58 11.65
C LEU A 26 -8.35 3.44 11.99
N SER A 27 -9.07 2.94 10.99
CA SER A 27 -9.90 1.74 11.10
C SER A 27 -9.85 0.94 9.81
N SER A 28 -9.90 -0.38 9.89
CA SER A 28 -9.92 -1.25 8.71
C SER A 28 -11.26 -1.96 8.54
N ASN A 29 -11.80 -1.96 7.33
CA ASN A 29 -12.98 -2.76 6.97
C ASN A 29 -12.58 -3.81 5.93
N ARG A 30 -13.18 -5.00 5.98
CA ARG A 30 -13.03 -6.00 4.92
C ARG A 30 -13.63 -5.44 3.63
N VAL A 31 -12.98 -5.70 2.49
CA VAL A 31 -13.52 -5.39 1.16
C VAL A 31 -14.80 -6.20 0.92
N ALA A 32 -15.85 -5.52 0.46
CA ALA A 32 -17.14 -6.09 0.13
C ALA A 32 -17.26 -6.36 -1.38
N ALA A 33 -18.30 -7.09 -1.79
CA ALA A 33 -18.49 -7.48 -3.19
C ALA A 33 -18.84 -6.30 -4.12
N ASP A 34 -19.35 -5.21 -3.56
CA ASP A 34 -19.75 -3.98 -4.25
C ASP A 34 -18.66 -2.90 -4.25
N ASP A 35 -17.53 -3.14 -3.59
CA ASP A 35 -16.37 -2.23 -3.68
C ASP A 35 -15.83 -2.20 -5.11
N ASN A 36 -15.47 -0.99 -5.57
CA ASN A 36 -14.96 -0.83 -6.92
C ASN A 36 -13.49 -1.30 -7.01
N PRO A 37 -13.18 -2.33 -7.81
CA PRO A 37 -11.83 -2.91 -7.87
C PRO A 37 -10.78 -1.92 -8.39
N MET A 38 -11.15 -1.01 -9.29
CA MET A 38 -10.23 0.00 -9.83
C MET A 38 -9.84 1.03 -8.77
N LYS A 39 -10.78 1.40 -7.87
CA LYS A 39 -10.47 2.31 -6.75
C LYS A 39 -9.60 1.63 -5.68
N LEU A 40 -9.79 0.33 -5.44
CA LEU A 40 -8.90 -0.44 -4.56
C LEU A 40 -7.49 -0.49 -5.12
N MET A 41 -7.38 -0.79 -6.42
CA MET A 41 -6.10 -0.88 -7.11
C MET A 41 -5.39 0.48 -7.13
N SER A 42 -6.09 1.59 -7.35
CA SER A 42 -5.45 2.91 -7.35
C SER A 42 -4.85 3.27 -5.98
N ILE A 43 -5.48 2.87 -4.88
CA ILE A 43 -4.91 3.02 -3.53
C ILE A 43 -3.66 2.14 -3.37
N ALA A 44 -3.74 0.89 -3.82
CA ALA A 44 -2.63 -0.08 -3.73
C ALA A 44 -1.40 0.36 -4.54
N MET A 45 -1.63 0.90 -5.74
CA MET A 45 -0.59 1.28 -6.69
C MET A 45 0.02 2.64 -6.40
N LYS A 46 -0.62 3.49 -5.59
CA LYS A 46 -0.15 4.85 -5.34
C LYS A 46 1.33 4.94 -4.91
N PRO A 47 1.83 4.11 -3.98
CA PRO A 47 3.25 4.14 -3.60
C PRO A 47 4.21 3.71 -4.72
N LEU A 48 3.75 2.92 -5.68
CA LEU A 48 4.55 2.49 -6.83
C LEU A 48 4.55 3.53 -7.95
N CYS A 49 3.45 4.26 -8.11
CA CYS A 49 3.35 5.34 -9.10
C CYS A 49 4.00 6.65 -8.61
N GLU A 50 4.07 6.87 -7.30
CA GLU A 50 4.67 8.05 -6.67
C GLU A 50 5.71 7.61 -5.61
N PRO A 51 6.79 6.89 -6.02
CA PRO A 51 7.74 6.36 -5.06
C PRO A 51 8.58 7.49 -4.44
N PRO A 52 8.96 7.37 -3.14
CA PRO A 52 9.77 8.38 -2.47
C PRO A 52 11.27 8.33 -2.86
N PHE A 53 11.65 7.41 -3.72
CA PHE A 53 13.01 7.20 -4.24
C PHE A 53 12.95 6.60 -5.65
N PRO A 54 14.02 6.73 -6.45
CA PRO A 54 14.09 6.12 -7.78
C PRO A 54 14.03 4.59 -7.67
N LEU A 55 12.98 3.98 -8.22
CA LEU A 55 12.81 2.53 -8.21
C LEU A 55 13.83 1.84 -9.12
N GLU A 56 14.28 2.53 -10.15
CA GLU A 56 15.30 2.08 -11.10
C GLU A 56 16.64 1.74 -10.42
N HIS A 57 16.93 2.31 -9.25
CA HIS A 57 18.19 2.11 -8.52
C HIS A 57 18.01 1.33 -7.21
N ILE A 58 16.91 0.59 -7.05
CA ILE A 58 16.58 -0.05 -5.77
C ILE A 58 17.63 -1.08 -5.30
N GLU A 59 18.30 -1.79 -6.23
CA GLU A 59 19.39 -2.71 -5.90
C GLU A 59 20.62 -1.97 -5.35
N GLU A 60 21.02 -0.87 -5.99
CA GLU A 60 22.12 -0.02 -5.53
C GLU A 60 21.82 0.58 -4.15
N LEU A 61 20.61 1.11 -3.96
CA LEU A 61 20.15 1.64 -2.67
C LEU A 61 20.19 0.56 -1.59
N THR A 62 19.80 -0.68 -1.91
CA THR A 62 19.82 -1.79 -0.94
C THR A 62 21.26 -2.20 -0.59
N ALA A 63 22.16 -2.25 -1.57
CA ALA A 63 23.58 -2.53 -1.34
C ALA A 63 24.26 -1.47 -0.46
N LEU A 64 23.96 -0.18 -0.67
CA LEU A 64 24.49 0.92 0.13
C LEU A 64 24.02 0.88 1.59
N MET A 65 22.85 0.30 1.86
CA MET A 65 22.32 0.09 3.21
C MET A 65 22.88 -1.17 3.90
N GLY A 66 23.83 -1.87 3.27
CA GLY A 66 24.41 -3.12 3.79
C GLY A 66 23.50 -4.35 3.62
N GLY A 67 22.48 -4.26 2.76
CA GLY A 67 21.61 -5.39 2.40
C GLY A 67 22.17 -6.21 1.24
N ASP A 68 21.70 -7.44 1.10
CA ASP A 68 22.04 -8.42 0.05
C ASP A 68 21.15 -8.31 -1.21
N GLY A 69 20.49 -7.16 -1.41
CA GLY A 69 19.35 -7.01 -2.31
C GLY A 69 19.64 -7.29 -3.79
N SER A 70 19.27 -8.48 -4.26
CA SER A 70 19.04 -8.77 -5.67
C SER A 70 17.53 -8.90 -5.92
N LEU A 71 16.99 -8.18 -6.90
CA LEU A 71 15.63 -8.44 -7.40
C LEU A 71 15.70 -9.64 -8.35
N LYS A 72 15.21 -10.80 -7.91
CA LYS A 72 15.03 -11.99 -8.76
C LYS A 72 13.60 -12.13 -9.23
#